data_AF-A0A437UTZ7-F1
#
_entry.id   AF-A0A437UTZ7-F1
#
_cell.length_a   1.000
_cell.length_b   1.000
_cell.length_c   1.000
_cell.angle_alpha   90.00
_cell.angle_beta   90.00
_cell.angle_gamma   90.00
#
_symmetry.space_group_name_H-M   'P 1'
#
loop_
_entity.id
_entity.type
_entity.pdbx_description
1 polymer ?
#
loop_
_entity_poly.entity_id
_entity_poly.type
_entity_poly.pdbx_seq_one_letter_code
_entity_poly.pdbx_strand_id
1 'polypeptide(L)'
;MPAIYPSTALKNQQREIKAIADNEIVHITENGWGKYVFMSEDVLKRTVEQAVEDALYEKRLAGALAESRKDFEEGRFYSSRDEMLAAVAERREALHA
;
A
#
# COMPACT_ATOMS: atom_id res chain seq x y z
N MET A 1 19.88 2.67 2.42
CA MET A 1 19.77 4.10 2.79
C MET A 1 19.18 4.83 1.60
N PRO A 2 18.29 5.82 1.79
CA PRO A 2 17.77 6.61 0.69
C PRO A 2 18.90 7.32 -0.05
N ALA A 3 18.83 7.37 -1.38
CA ALA A 3 19.77 8.09 -2.22
C ALA A 3 19.65 9.60 -1.95
N ILE A 4 20.68 10.21 -1.37
CA ILE A 4 20.69 11.64 -1.01
C ILE A 4 21.87 12.32 -1.69
N TYR A 5 21.59 13.35 -2.48
CA TYR A 5 22.60 14.09 -3.24
C TYR A 5 22.44 15.61 -3.06
N PRO A 6 23.52 16.40 -3.12
CA PRO A 6 23.41 17.85 -3.21
C PRO A 6 22.89 18.27 -4.60
N SER A 7 22.25 19.43 -4.69
CA SER A 7 21.72 19.96 -5.96
C SER A 7 22.78 20.09 -7.06
N THR A 8 24.04 20.34 -6.70
CA THR A 8 25.18 20.41 -7.64
C THR A 8 25.48 19.07 -8.33
N ALA A 9 25.12 17.94 -7.70
CA ALA A 9 25.32 16.61 -8.27
C ALA A 9 24.40 16.35 -9.47
N LEU A 10 23.24 17.00 -9.56
CA LEU A 10 22.35 16.90 -10.73
C LEU A 10 23.05 17.33 -12.03
N LYS A 11 24.01 18.25 -11.93
CA LYS A 11 24.83 18.69 -13.06
C LYS A 11 26.05 17.79 -13.27
N ASN A 12 26.77 17.47 -12.20
CA ASN A 12 28.08 16.84 -12.27
C ASN A 12 28.03 15.30 -12.39
N GLN A 13 26.94 14.67 -11.95
CA GLN A 13 26.74 13.22 -11.85
C GLN A 13 25.41 12.80 -12.50
N GLN A 14 24.97 13.52 -13.53
CA GLN A 14 23.62 13.39 -14.09
C GLN A 14 23.27 11.95 -14.51
N ARG A 15 24.20 11.23 -15.13
CA ARG A 15 23.97 9.86 -15.61
C ARG A 15 23.72 8.87 -14.46
N GLU A 16 24.51 8.97 -13.40
CA GLU A 16 24.38 8.12 -12.22
C GLU A 16 23.05 8.40 -11.50
N ILE A 17 22.75 9.67 -11.25
CA ILE A 17 21.52 10.07 -10.57
C ILE A 17 20.27 9.65 -11.36
N LYS A 18 20.30 9.77 -12.69
CA LYS A 18 19.18 9.29 -13.53
C LYS A 18 18.99 7.78 -13.43
N ALA A 19 20.07 7.00 -13.47
CA ALA A 19 19.98 5.54 -13.35
C ALA A 19 19.38 5.10 -12.00
N ILE A 20 19.68 5.84 -10.93
CA ILE A 20 19.05 5.62 -9.62
C ILE A 20 17.58 6.06 -9.64
N ALA A 21 17.32 7.26 -10.18
CA ALA A 21 15.98 7.84 -10.29
C ALA A 21 15.00 7.01 -11.15
N ASP A 22 15.51 6.18 -12.05
CA ASP A 22 14.71 5.22 -12.83
C ASP A 22 14.12 4.11 -11.94
N ASN A 23 14.69 3.87 -10.76
CA ASN A 23 14.31 2.77 -9.88
C ASN A 23 13.73 3.23 -8.53
N GLU A 24 14.18 4.38 -8.01
CA GLU A 24 13.82 4.89 -6.69
C GLU A 24 13.79 6.42 -6.61
N ILE A 25 13.29 6.93 -5.48
CA ILE A 25 13.24 8.37 -5.19
C ILE A 25 14.63 8.84 -4.74
N VAL A 26 15.21 9.81 -5.45
CA VAL A 26 16.45 10.46 -5.05
C VAL A 26 16.14 11.77 -4.34
N HIS A 27 16.62 11.94 -3.12
CA HIS A 27 16.47 13.17 -2.35
C HIS A 27 17.56 14.17 -2.68
N ILE A 28 17.16 15.40 -2.97
CA ILE A 28 18.06 16.49 -3.33
C ILE A 28 18.12 17.51 -2.19
N THR A 29 19.35 17.81 -1.77
CA THR A 29 19.63 18.78 -0.71
C THR A 29 20.19 20.09 -1.25
N GLU A 30 19.82 21.19 -0.61
CA GLU A 30 20.43 22.52 -0.80
C GLU A 30 20.99 22.98 0.54
N ASN A 31 22.29 23.30 0.61
CA ASN A 31 22.96 23.69 1.85
C ASN A 31 22.75 22.69 3.02
N GLY A 32 22.65 21.40 2.71
CA GLY A 32 22.43 20.33 3.70
C GLY A 32 20.97 20.08 4.08
N TRP A 33 20.02 20.87 3.57
CA TRP A 33 18.60 20.70 3.83
C TRP A 33 17.92 19.95 2.68
N GLY A 34 17.23 18.85 2.99
CA GLY A 34 16.38 18.14 2.03
C GLY A 34 15.27 19.04 1.54
N LYS A 35 15.27 19.34 0.24
CA LYS A 35 14.39 20.35 -0.36
C LYS A 35 13.53 19.81 -1.50
N TYR A 36 14.10 18.93 -2.31
CA TYR A 36 13.43 18.38 -3.50
C TYR A 36 13.64 16.88 -3.61
N VAL A 37 12.86 16.25 -4.48
CA VAL A 37 13.04 14.86 -4.90
C VAL A 37 13.18 14.82 -6.42
N PHE A 38 13.97 13.87 -6.90
CA PHE A 38 14.18 13.58 -8.32
C PHE A 38 13.92 12.09 -8.56
N MET A 39 13.05 11.79 -9.52
CA MET A 39 12.64 10.43 -9.88
C MET A 39 12.15 10.41 -11.33
N SER A 40 12.11 9.23 -11.95
CA SER A 40 11.45 9.04 -13.24
C SER A 40 9.92 9.17 -13.11
N GLU A 41 9.24 9.40 -14.24
CA GLU A 41 7.77 9.45 -14.26
C GLU A 41 7.15 8.10 -13.85
N ASP A 42 7.78 6.98 -14.21
CA ASP A 42 7.33 5.65 -13.84
C ASP A 42 7.43 5.41 -12.33
N VAL A 43 8.51 5.86 -11.69
CA VAL A 43 8.67 5.80 -10.24
C VAL A 43 7.61 6.67 -9.55
N LEU A 44 7.37 7.89 -10.05
CA LEU A 44 6.32 8.75 -9.53
C LEU A 44 4.95 8.07 -9.59
N LYS A 45 4.59 7.54 -10.76
CA LYS A 45 3.31 6.86 -10.98
C LYS A 45 3.15 5.68 -10.03
N ARG A 46 4.15 4.79 -9.96
CA ARG A 46 4.13 3.63 -9.06
C ARG A 46 4.02 4.04 -7.59
N THR A 47 4.73 5.07 -7.16
CA THR A 47 4.67 5.57 -5.77
C THR A 47 3.27 6.08 -5.42
N VAL A 48 2.63 6.82 -6.34
CA VAL A 48 1.25 7.30 -6.13
C VAL A 48 0.27 6.13 -6.10
N GLU A 49 0.35 5.21 -7.06
CA GLU A 49 -0.51 4.02 -7.11
C GLU A 49 -0.38 3.19 -5.84
N GLN A 50 0.85 2.96 -5.37
CA GLN A 50 1.09 2.22 -4.12
C GLN A 50 0.49 2.94 -2.91
N ALA A 51 0.68 4.25 -2.79
CA ALA A 51 0.12 5.02 -1.67
C ALA A 51 -1.42 4.99 -1.67
N VAL A 52 -2.05 4.99 -2.84
CA VAL A 52 -3.50 4.85 -2.98
C VAL A 52 -3.95 3.46 -2.56
N GLU A 53 -3.29 2.40 -3.04
CA GLU A 53 -3.62 1.02 -2.68
C GLU A 53 -3.44 0.77 -1.17
N ASP A 54 -2.37 1.28 -0.57
CA ASP A 54 -2.13 1.18 0.87
C ASP A 54 -3.27 1.83 1.67
N ALA A 55 -3.66 3.05 1.29
CA ALA A 55 -4.77 3.76 1.95
C ALA A 55 -6.12 3.04 1.78
N LEU A 56 -6.39 2.50 0.59
CA LEU A 56 -7.60 1.71 0.33
C LEU A 56 -7.59 0.40 1.13
N TYR A 57 -6.43 -0.26 1.21
CA TYR A 57 -6.24 -1.48 2.00
C TYR A 57 -6.50 -1.22 3.48
N GLU A 58 -5.89 -0.18 4.06
CA GLU A 58 -6.11 0.21 5.46
C GLU A 58 -7.59 0.48 5.76
N LYS A 59 -8.27 1.19 4.86
CA LYS A 59 -9.71 1.44 5.00
C LYS A 59 -10.54 0.16 4.95
N ARG A 60 -10.24 -0.75 4.01
CA ARG A 60 -10.93 -2.05 3.90
C ARG A 60 -10.71 -2.90 5.15
N LEU A 61 -9.47 -2.96 5.64
CA LEU A 61 -9.12 -3.71 6.85
C LEU A 61 -9.83 -3.15 8.08
N ALA A 62 -9.82 -1.83 8.26
CA ALA A 62 -10.54 -1.18 9.36
C ALA A 62 -12.04 -1.49 9.32
N GLY A 63 -12.65 -1.45 8.13
CA GLY A 63 -14.05 -1.84 7.92
C GLY A 63 -14.32 -3.29 8.28
N ALA A 64 -13.51 -4.23 7.76
CA ALA A 64 -13.65 -5.66 8.03
C ALA A 64 -13.49 -5.99 9.52
N LEU A 65 -12.57 -5.31 10.22
CA LEU A 65 -12.39 -5.48 11.66
C LEU A 65 -13.59 -4.95 12.46
N ALA A 66 -14.16 -3.81 12.07
CA ALA A 66 -15.35 -3.26 12.70
C ALA A 66 -16.56 -4.17 12.51
N GLU A 67 -16.77 -4.67 11.30
CA GLU A 67 -17.83 -5.64 10.97
C GLU A 67 -17.64 -6.94 11.74
N SER A 68 -16.42 -7.49 11.76
CA SER A 68 -16.08 -8.71 12.50
C SER A 68 -16.37 -8.58 14.00
N ARG A 69 -16.05 -7.43 14.62
CA ARG A 69 -16.38 -7.17 16.03
C ARG A 69 -17.89 -7.15 16.25
N LYS A 70 -18.63 -6.47 15.38
CA LYS A 70 -20.09 -6.41 15.45
C LYS A 70 -20.71 -7.79 15.28
N ASP A 71 -20.21 -8.60 14.34
CA ASP A 71 -20.65 -9.99 14.14
C ASP A 71 -20.42 -10.81 15.41
N PHE A 72 -19.27 -10.66 16.06
CA PHE A 72 -18.99 -11.34 17.31
C PHE A 72 -19.95 -10.93 18.44
N GLU A 73 -20.17 -9.63 18.63
CA GLU A 73 -21.10 -9.09 19.63
C GLU A 73 -22.55 -9.54 19.40
N GLU A 74 -22.96 -9.62 18.12
CA GLU A 74 -24.31 -10.03 17.72
C GLU A 74 -24.44 -11.56 17.56
N GLY A 75 -23.41 -12.33 17.93
CA GLY A 75 -23.43 -13.80 17.91
C GLY A 75 -23.38 -14.43 16.50
N ARG A 76 -23.06 -13.65 15.47
CA ARG A 76 -22.88 -14.11 14.09
C ARG A 76 -21.49 -14.69 13.85
N PHE A 77 -21.11 -15.68 14.64
CA PHE A 77 -19.86 -16.42 14.47
C PHE A 77 -20.11 -17.92 14.59
N TYR A 78 -19.16 -18.71 14.12
CA TYR A 78 -19.17 -20.16 14.25
C TYR A 78 -18.08 -20.57 15.23
N SER A 79 -18.40 -21.48 16.15
CA SER A 79 -17.48 -21.95 17.19
C SER A 79 -16.66 -23.16 16.74
N SER A 80 -17.06 -23.78 15.62
CA SER A 80 -16.34 -24.90 15.02
C SER A 80 -16.30 -24.80 13.48
N ARG A 81 -15.34 -25.53 12.91
CA ARG A 81 -15.22 -25.65 11.45
C ARG A 81 -16.45 -26.32 10.84
N ASP A 82 -17.04 -27.30 11.52
CA ASP A 82 -18.17 -28.06 11.02
C ASP A 82 -19.44 -27.20 10.96
N GLU A 83 -19.69 -26.38 11.99
CA GLU A 83 -20.75 -25.36 12.00
C GLU A 83 -20.61 -24.37 10.83
N MET A 84 -19.39 -23.89 10.59
CA MET A 84 -19.11 -22.98 9.48
C MET A 84 -19.38 -23.65 8.12
N LEU A 85 -18.93 -24.89 7.92
CA LEU A 85 -19.13 -25.62 6.67
C LEU A 85 -20.60 -25.91 6.39
N ALA A 86 -21.37 -26.29 7.41
CA ALA A 86 -22.81 -26.48 7.31
C ALA A 86 -23.51 -25.20 6.85
N ALA A 87 -23.22 -24.06 7.49
CA ALA A 87 -23.81 -22.78 7.11
C ALA A 87 -23.42 -22.31 5.70
N VAL A 88 -22.21 -22.63 5.22
CA VAL A 88 -21.80 -22.36 3.84
C VAL A 88 -22.59 -23.23 2.85
N ALA A 89 -22.82 -24.50 3.17
CA ALA A 89 -23.62 -25.39 2.34
C ALA A 89 -25.07 -24.88 2.22
N GLU A 90 -25.70 -24.52 3.34
CA GLU A 90 -27.05 -23.95 3.37
C GLU A 90 -27.16 -22.68 2.51
N ARG A 91 -26.19 -21.76 2.62
CA ARG A 91 -26.17 -20.53 1.80
C ARG A 91 -26.02 -20.82 0.31
N ARG A 92 -25.22 -21.82 -0.06
CA ARG A 92 -25.05 -22.21 -1.47
C ARG A 92 -26.32 -22.82 -2.04
N GLU A 93 -27.01 -23.67 -1.27
CA GLU A 93 -28.29 -24.24 -1.67
C GLU A 93 -29.35 -23.16 -1.84
N ALA A 94 -29.41 -22.19 -0.93
CA ALA A 94 -30.33 -21.05 -1.02
C ALA A 94 -30.08 -20.10 -2.21
N LEU A 95 -28.87 -20.09 -2.78
CA LEU A 95 -28.53 -19.32 -3.99
C LEU A 95 -28.88 -20.06 -5.29
N HIS A 96 -29.12 -21.37 -5.22
CA HIS A 96 -29.41 -22.24 -6.36
C HIS A 96 -30.85 -22.78 -6.39
N ALA A 97 -31.66 -22.43 -5.39
CA ALA A 97 -33.10 -22.71 -5.32
C ALA A 97 -33.92 -21.54 -5.88
#